data_AF-A0A7S4CH45-F1
#
_entry.id   AF-A0A7S4CH45-F1
#
_cell.length_a   1.000
_cell.length_b   1.000
_cell.length_c   1.000
_cell.angle_alpha   90.00
_cell.angle_beta   90.00
_cell.angle_gamma   90.00
#
_symmetry.space_group_name_H-M   'P 1'
#
loop_
_entity.id
_entity.type
_entity.pdbx_description
1 polymer ?
#
loop_
_entity_poly.entity_id
_entity_poly.type
_entity_poly.pdbx_seq_one_letter_code
_entity_poly.pdbx_strand_id
1 'polypeptide(L)'
;EKATRDIRFRFYQDNLGREGAPAVMFGHHQGDLQENVITNLMRRTQLLDIAGMREVDTLQGVTVWRPLLPHPKADIFDFAHKYGVPYLKDTTDPWGTRGMMR
;
A
#
# COMPACT_ATOMS: atom_id res chain seq x y z
N GLU A 1 -11.18 -3.03 10.09
CA GLU A 1 -10.11 -2.32 9.34
C GLU A 1 -9.75 -0.95 9.92
N LYS A 2 -10.72 -0.04 10.19
CA LYS A 2 -10.45 1.33 10.65
C LYS A 2 -9.60 1.43 11.93
N ALA A 3 -9.96 0.71 12.99
CA ALA A 3 -9.20 0.75 14.25
C ALA A 3 -7.74 0.29 14.09
N THR A 4 -7.50 -0.78 13.33
CA THR A 4 -6.15 -1.28 13.03
C THR A 4 -5.33 -0.27 12.22
N ARG A 5 -5.99 0.44 11.29
CA ARG A 5 -5.35 1.51 10.52
C ARG A 5 -4.91 2.65 11.45
N ASP A 6 -5.80 3.12 12.32
CA ASP A 6 -5.52 4.23 13.23
C ASP A 6 -4.36 3.90 14.20
N ILE A 7 -4.33 2.66 14.74
CA ILE A 7 -3.22 2.19 15.58
C ILE A 7 -1.89 2.19 14.81
N ARG A 8 -1.90 1.69 13.57
CA ARG A 8 -0.69 1.60 12.74
C ARG A 8 -0.13 2.97 12.36
N PHE A 9 -1.00 3.92 12.02
CA PHE A 9 -0.57 5.28 11.70
C PHE A 9 -0.06 6.04 12.93
N ARG A 10 -0.65 5.85 14.11
CA ARG A 10 -0.09 6.38 15.36
C ARG A 10 1.31 5.84 15.62
N PHE A 11 1.52 4.54 15.46
CA PHE A 11 2.85 3.94 15.57
C PHE A 11 3.85 4.58 14.60
N TYR A 12 3.46 4.85 13.35
CA TYR A 12 4.32 5.53 12.40
C TYR A 12 4.69 6.95 12.83
N GLN A 13 3.73 7.74 13.31
CA GLN A 13 3.98 9.09 13.81
C GLN A 13 5.01 9.10 14.94
N ASP A 14 4.82 8.20 15.92
CA ASP A 14 5.70 8.10 17.08
C ASP A 14 7.14 7.75 16.66
N ASN A 15 7.32 6.84 15.69
CA ASN A 15 8.64 6.45 15.21
C ASN A 15 9.30 7.54 14.34
N LEU A 16 8.55 8.21 13.47
CA LEU A 16 9.09 9.31 12.66
C LEU A 16 9.63 10.44 13.55
N GLY A 17 8.91 10.79 14.62
CA GLY A 17 9.37 11.81 15.57
C GLY A 17 10.60 11.38 16.36
N ARG A 18 10.70 10.10 16.74
CA ARG A 18 11.85 9.56 17.50
C ARG A 18 13.12 9.43 16.67
N GLU A 19 12.99 8.96 15.43
CA GLU A 19 14.13 8.69 14.54
C GLU A 19 14.51 9.92 13.69
N GLY A 20 13.68 10.98 13.69
CA GLY A 20 13.88 12.14 12.82
C GLY A 20 13.73 11.82 11.33
N ALA A 21 13.02 10.74 11.01
CA ALA A 21 12.82 10.30 9.63
C ALA A 21 11.71 11.11 8.94
N PRO A 22 11.84 11.41 7.63
CA PRO A 22 10.91 12.31 6.94
C PRO A 22 9.62 11.64 6.46
N ALA A 23 9.61 10.31 6.30
CA ALA A 23 8.48 9.57 5.72
C ALA A 23 8.54 8.07 6.03
N VAL A 24 7.41 7.40 5.84
CA VAL A 24 7.30 5.93 5.83
C VAL A 24 7.21 5.42 4.40
N MET A 25 8.06 4.46 4.03
CA MET A 25 7.97 3.78 2.74
C MET A 25 7.07 2.54 2.82
N PHE A 26 6.25 2.33 1.79
CA PHE A 26 5.51 1.08 1.60
C PHE A 26 5.84 0.46 0.26
N GLY A 27 5.85 -0.87 0.21
CA GLY A 27 6.02 -1.66 -1.01
C GLY A 27 4.71 -1.87 -1.77
N HIS A 28 3.89 -0.84 -1.94
CA HIS A 28 2.71 -0.95 -2.82
C HIS A 28 3.15 -0.95 -4.28
N HIS A 29 2.49 -1.76 -5.10
CA HIS A 29 2.78 -1.93 -6.52
C HIS A 29 1.56 -1.60 -7.40
N GLN A 30 1.72 -1.64 -8.72
CA GLN A 30 0.68 -1.27 -9.69
C GLN A 30 -0.63 -2.07 -9.50
N GLY A 31 -0.53 -3.36 -9.18
CA GLY A 31 -1.71 -4.19 -8.86
C GLY A 31 -2.52 -3.67 -7.66
N ASP A 32 -1.87 -3.15 -6.62
CA ASP A 32 -2.57 -2.61 -5.44
C ASP A 32 -3.32 -1.31 -5.79
N LEU A 33 -2.78 -0.51 -6.71
CA LEU A 33 -3.46 0.67 -7.25
C LEU A 33 -4.74 0.28 -7.97
N GLN A 34 -4.69 -0.75 -8.82
CA GLN A 34 -5.85 -1.26 -9.55
C GLN A 34 -6.94 -1.76 -8.59
N GLU A 35 -6.57 -2.58 -7.60
CA GLU A 35 -7.48 -3.06 -6.55
C GLU A 35 -8.15 -1.89 -5.80
N ASN A 36 -7.39 -0.85 -5.47
CA ASN A 36 -7.89 0.33 -4.76
C ASN A 36 -8.92 1.09 -5.61
N VAL A 37 -8.62 1.33 -6.89
CA VAL A 37 -9.52 2.02 -7.82
C VAL A 37 -10.84 1.25 -7.97
N ILE A 38 -10.77 -0.08 -8.17
CA ILE A 38 -11.97 -0.94 -8.28
C ILE A 38 -12.78 -0.89 -6.96
N THR A 39 -12.10 -1.00 -5.83
CA THR A 39 -12.75 -0.96 -4.51
C THR A 39 -13.47 0.37 -4.27
N ASN A 40 -12.86 1.51 -4.62
CA ASN A 40 -13.47 2.83 -4.45
C ASN A 40 -14.67 3.01 -5.39
N LEU A 41 -14.55 2.52 -6.63
CA LEU A 41 -15.66 2.52 -7.59
C LEU A 41 -16.87 1.73 -7.05
N MET A 42 -16.65 0.52 -6.53
CA MET A 42 -17.71 -0.31 -5.94
C MET A 42 -18.34 0.33 -4.70
N ARG A 43 -17.57 1.10 -3.93
CA ARG A 43 -18.03 1.80 -2.72
C ARG A 43 -18.74 3.14 -3.01
N ARG A 44 -18.97 3.50 -4.28
CA ARG A 44 -19.61 4.76 -4.70
C ARG A 44 -18.95 6.00 -4.07
N THR A 45 -17.63 6.02 -4.00
CA THR A 45 -16.87 7.17 -3.48
C THR A 45 -16.86 8.30 -4.53
N GLN A 46 -16.73 9.56 -4.12
CA GLN A 46 -16.80 10.71 -5.04
C GLN A 46 -15.75 10.59 -6.15
N LEU A 47 -16.02 11.15 -7.35
CA LEU A 47 -15.16 11.02 -8.54
C LEU A 47 -13.69 11.44 -8.29
N LEU A 48 -13.45 12.34 -7.33
CA LEU A 48 -12.12 12.79 -6.90
C LEU A 48 -11.36 11.74 -6.05
N ASP A 49 -12.07 10.86 -5.35
CA ASP A 49 -11.50 9.73 -4.58
C ASP A 49 -11.21 8.49 -5.45
N ILE A 50 -11.52 8.56 -6.75
CA ILE A 50 -11.14 7.52 -7.73
C ILE A 50 -9.64 7.62 -8.05
N ALA A 51 -8.99 8.76 -7.75
CA ALA A 51 -7.55 8.92 -7.86
C ALA A 51 -6.85 8.06 -6.78
N GLY A 52 -6.75 6.75 -7.03
CA GLY A 52 -6.48 5.70 -6.05
C GLY A 52 -5.32 5.99 -5.08
N MET A 53 -4.11 5.59 -5.43
CA MET A 53 -2.92 5.80 -4.61
C MET A 53 -1.90 6.65 -5.38
N ARG A 54 -1.21 7.55 -4.66
CA ARG A 54 -0.12 8.37 -5.19
C ARG A 54 1.22 7.86 -4.67
N GLU A 55 2.29 8.12 -5.44
CA GLU A 55 3.67 7.76 -5.06
C GLU A 55 4.12 8.48 -3.80
N VAL A 56 3.71 9.75 -3.64
CA VAL A 56 3.91 10.54 -2.43
C VAL A 56 2.56 11.04 -1.95
N ASP A 57 2.27 10.80 -0.67
CA ASP A 57 1.02 11.25 -0.04
C ASP A 57 1.20 11.57 1.44
N THR A 58 0.27 12.32 2.02
CA THR A 58 0.21 12.58 3.46
C THR A 58 -1.08 12.00 4.01
N LEU A 59 -0.96 10.94 4.82
CA LEU A 59 -2.09 10.21 5.38
C LEU A 59 -2.07 10.32 6.91
N GLN A 60 -3.14 10.86 7.49
CA GLN A 60 -3.25 11.07 8.95
C GLN A 60 -2.03 11.83 9.54
N GLY A 61 -1.48 12.79 8.81
CA GLY A 61 -0.28 13.55 9.23
C GLY A 61 1.04 12.80 9.09
N VAL A 62 1.05 11.62 8.47
CA VAL A 62 2.26 10.86 8.12
C VAL A 62 2.55 11.02 6.64
N THR A 63 3.76 11.47 6.30
CA THR A 63 4.25 11.45 4.91
C THR A 63 4.59 10.02 4.52
N VAL A 64 4.09 9.62 3.35
CA VAL A 64 4.15 8.27 2.84
C VAL A 64 4.76 8.26 1.45
N TRP A 65 5.72 7.36 1.23
CA TRP A 65 6.35 7.11 -0.06
C TRP A 65 6.07 5.69 -0.57
N ARG A 66 5.81 5.55 -1.86
CA ARG A 66 5.47 4.28 -2.53
C ARG A 66 6.30 4.12 -3.81
N PRO A 67 7.62 3.92 -3.70
CA PRO A 67 8.51 3.88 -4.86
C PRO A 67 8.19 2.74 -5.84
N LEU A 68 7.53 1.68 -5.37
CA LEU A 68 7.18 0.53 -6.20
C LEU A 68 5.82 0.68 -6.91
N LEU A 69 5.08 1.77 -6.66
CA LEU A 69 3.72 1.95 -7.16
C LEU A 69 3.59 1.89 -8.70
N PRO A 70 4.52 2.45 -9.51
CA PRO A 70 4.43 2.34 -10.97
C PRO A 70 4.84 0.97 -11.51
N HIS A 71 5.41 0.10 -10.67
CA HIS A 71 5.93 -1.20 -11.10
C HIS A 71 4.90 -2.32 -10.97
N PRO A 72 4.77 -3.22 -11.97
CA PRO A 72 3.96 -4.42 -11.85
C PRO A 72 4.59 -5.41 -10.84
N LYS A 73 3.75 -6.29 -10.28
CA LYS A 73 4.18 -7.31 -9.31
C LYS A 73 5.22 -8.27 -9.89
N ALA A 74 5.15 -8.55 -11.19
CA ALA A 74 6.08 -9.41 -11.91
C ALA A 74 7.53 -8.88 -11.81
N ASP A 75 7.76 -7.59 -12.08
CA ASP A 75 9.08 -6.96 -11.99
C ASP A 75 9.70 -7.10 -10.59
N ILE A 76 8.88 -7.01 -9.55
CA ILE A 76 9.31 -7.17 -8.15
C ILE A 76 9.75 -8.61 -7.88
N PHE A 77 9.01 -9.60 -8.39
CA PHE A 77 9.39 -11.01 -8.27
C PHE A 77 10.64 -11.33 -9.08
N ASP A 78 10.73 -10.84 -10.32
CA ASP A 78 11.89 -11.04 -11.18
C ASP A 78 13.16 -10.45 -10.53
N PHE A 79 13.05 -9.27 -9.93
CA PHE A 79 14.11 -8.69 -9.12
C PHE A 79 14.48 -9.59 -7.94
N ALA A 80 13.49 -10.04 -7.17
CA ALA A 80 13.72 -10.90 -6.01
C ALA A 80 14.39 -12.23 -6.39
N HIS A 81 13.97 -12.87 -7.50
CA HIS A 81 14.59 -14.10 -8.00
C HIS A 81 16.00 -13.86 -8.52
N LYS A 82 16.20 -12.79 -9.29
CA LYS A 82 17.50 -12.43 -9.86
C LYS A 82 18.57 -12.19 -8.79
N TYR A 83 18.20 -11.54 -7.69
CA TYR A 83 19.14 -11.18 -6.61
C TYR A 83 19.03 -12.07 -5.37
N GLY A 84 18.19 -13.11 -5.41
CA GLY A 84 18.01 -14.04 -4.30
C GLY A 84 17.41 -13.41 -3.04
N VAL A 85 16.55 -12.39 -3.19
CA VAL A 85 15.87 -11.75 -2.06
C VAL A 85 14.76 -12.68 -1.55
N PRO A 86 14.85 -13.18 -0.30
CA PRO A 86 13.83 -14.06 0.25
C PRO A 86 12.54 -13.28 0.52
N TYR A 87 11.40 -13.90 0.23
CA TYR A 87 10.08 -13.33 0.50
C TYR A 87 9.08 -14.40 0.93
N LEU A 88 8.04 -13.99 1.66
CA LEU A 88 6.94 -14.86 2.03
C LEU A 88 5.90 -14.89 0.91
N LYS A 89 5.31 -16.08 0.67
CA LYS A 89 4.17 -16.20 -0.23
C LYS A 89 2.97 -15.48 0.36
N ASP A 90 2.15 -14.94 -0.54
CA ASP A 90 0.95 -14.21 -0.18
C ASP A 90 -0.03 -15.13 0.57
N THR A 91 -0.44 -14.69 1.76
CA THR A 91 -1.44 -15.39 2.59
C THR A 91 -2.76 -14.62 2.66
N THR A 92 -3.01 -13.71 1.70
CA THR A 92 -4.28 -12.97 1.65
C THR A 92 -5.45 -13.95 1.58
N ASP A 93 -6.41 -13.79 2.49
CA ASP A 93 -7.61 -14.62 2.54
C ASP A 93 -8.42 -14.46 1.24
N PRO A 94 -8.63 -15.55 0.46
CA PRO A 94 -9.34 -15.49 -0.81
C PRO A 94 -10.80 -15.02 -0.66
N TRP A 95 -11.42 -15.18 0.51
CA TRP A 95 -12.82 -14.79 0.74
C TRP A 95 -12.99 -13.34 1.18
N GLY A 96 -11.89 -12.63 1.48
CA GLY A 96 -11.93 -11.22 1.79
C GLY A 96 -12.18 -10.37 0.54
N THR A 97 -12.67 -9.13 0.72
CA THR A 97 -12.93 -8.20 -0.40
C THR A 97 -11.73 -8.03 -1.33
N ARG A 98 -10.50 -8.04 -0.79
CA ARG A 98 -9.26 -7.99 -1.59
C ARG A 98 -8.87 -9.34 -2.19
N GLY A 99 -9.15 -10.45 -1.52
CA GLY A 99 -8.88 -11.79 -2.04
C GLY A 99 -9.70 -12.13 -3.28
N MET A 100 -10.97 -11.70 -3.31
CA MET A 100 -11.84 -11.92 -4.47
C MET A 100 -11.51 -11.05 -5.70
N MET A 101 -10.72 -9.99 -5.54
CA MET A 101 -10.34 -9.07 -6.64
C MET A 101 -9.00 -9.41 -7.27
N ARG A 102 -8.24 -10.33 -6.69
CA ARG A 102 -6.90 -10.73 -7.14
C ARG A 102 -6.92 -11.90 -8.11
#